data_AF-A0A850R1V0-F1
#
_entry.id   AF-A0A850R1V0-F1
#
_cell.length_a   1.000
_cell.length_b   1.000
_cell.length_c   1.000
_cell.angle_alpha   90.00
_cell.angle_beta   90.00
_cell.angle_gamma   90.00
#
_symmetry.space_group_name_H-M   'P 1'
#
loop_
_entity.id
_entity.type
_entity.pdbx_description
1 polymer ?
#
loop_
_entity_poly.entity_id
_entity_poly.type
_entity_poly.pdbx_seq_one_letter_code
_entity_poly.pdbx_strand_id
1 'polypeptide(L)'
;MTDTALTFAITLSMVSFWRNWQQPSLFFGLLFFVGLAIGMLAKGPLTLVLVGISIVLWSLSDGRWRLLYAKLPWGYGLITFLVLTLPWYLLAEWKTPGFLHYFIIGEHFMRFVVSGWKGDLYGTAHEELRGTIWLFALLATLPWSPLFIWQLIKRLKAGGDSKSSSDGYLSFLWCWMLAPLFLFTFAGNILASYVMPSIPAFALLLSRYQSEQPLNKQIYAIGLITPILLFITAIALGLGLTGKTADNHLLATWRQQPEHNQSALVYFDKRPFSAQYYSNGKAIKSEVKPDQLLTGLKQSTFIVLSNTQDNLRDVQQFPNCQLRGKTAKRMLYYCQIS
;
A
#
# COMPACT_ATOMS: atom_id res chain seq x y z
N MET A 1 0.58 2.43 5.37
CA MET A 1 0.21 1.63 4.18
C MET A 1 -0.16 0.24 4.66
N THR A 2 -1.33 -0.27 4.30
CA THR A 2 -1.83 -1.60 4.74
C THR A 2 -1.27 -2.76 3.90
N ASP A 3 -0.66 -2.47 2.74
CA ASP A 3 -0.10 -3.47 1.82
C ASP A 3 1.06 -4.28 2.42
N THR A 4 1.90 -3.65 3.25
CA THR A 4 2.99 -4.34 3.96
C THR A 4 2.44 -5.32 4.98
N ALA A 5 1.42 -4.92 5.75
CA ALA A 5 0.74 -5.79 6.70
C ALA A 5 0.04 -6.96 5.99
N LEU A 6 -0.61 -6.71 4.85
CA LEU A 6 -1.19 -7.76 4.01
C LEU A 6 -0.11 -8.75 3.52
N THR A 7 1.02 -8.23 3.05
CA THR A 7 2.13 -9.07 2.54
C THR A 7 2.68 -9.95 3.65
N PHE A 8 2.89 -9.41 4.84
CA PHE A 8 3.28 -10.18 6.02
C PHE A 8 2.25 -11.26 6.36
N ALA A 9 0.97 -10.90 6.41
CA ALA A 9 -0.13 -11.82 6.73
C ALA A 9 -0.23 -12.99 5.75
N ILE A 10 -0.16 -12.72 4.44
CA ILE A 10 -0.16 -13.75 3.40
C ILE A 10 1.11 -14.60 3.50
N THR A 11 2.28 -14.00 3.73
CA THR A 11 3.53 -14.74 3.93
C THR A 11 3.46 -15.68 5.11
N LEU A 12 2.98 -15.19 6.25
CA LEU A 12 2.78 -15.98 7.46
C LEU A 12 1.85 -17.16 7.18
N SER A 13 0.73 -16.90 6.49
CA SER A 13 -0.23 -17.93 6.10
C SER A 13 0.43 -18.98 5.21
N MET A 14 1.00 -18.58 4.08
CA MET A 14 1.52 -19.49 3.07
C MET A 14 2.73 -20.30 3.57
N VAL A 15 3.64 -19.69 4.34
CA VAL A 15 4.76 -20.41 4.96
C VAL A 15 4.25 -21.41 6.01
N SER A 16 3.31 -20.99 6.86
CA SER A 16 2.76 -21.87 7.91
C SER A 16 1.97 -23.03 7.30
N PHE A 17 1.21 -22.77 6.24
CA PHE A 17 0.53 -23.80 5.45
C PHE A 17 1.52 -24.83 4.92
N TRP A 18 2.59 -24.39 4.26
CA TRP A 18 3.59 -25.29 3.70
C TRP A 18 4.31 -26.11 4.77
N ARG A 19 4.71 -25.48 5.88
CA ARG A 19 5.33 -26.17 7.04
C ARG A 19 4.42 -27.26 7.59
N ASN A 20 3.15 -26.91 7.80
CA ASN A 20 2.14 -27.84 8.30
C ASN A 20 1.80 -28.95 7.28
N TRP A 21 1.89 -28.67 5.99
CA TRP A 21 1.70 -29.66 4.93
C TRP A 21 2.75 -30.77 4.99
N GLN A 22 4.03 -30.37 5.13
CA GLN A 22 5.17 -31.29 5.26
C GLN A 22 5.10 -32.07 6.58
N GLN A 23 4.93 -31.36 7.70
CA GLN A 23 4.90 -31.94 9.04
C GLN A 23 3.69 -31.36 9.80
N PRO A 24 2.59 -32.12 9.94
CA PRO A 24 1.41 -31.65 10.64
C PRO A 24 1.76 -31.16 12.05
N SER A 25 1.42 -29.90 12.32
CA SER A 25 1.74 -29.21 13.56
C SER A 25 0.61 -28.25 13.89
N LEU A 26 0.02 -28.41 15.08
CA LEU A 26 -1.03 -27.51 15.55
C LEU A 26 -0.55 -26.06 15.56
N PHE A 27 0.71 -25.80 15.92
CA PHE A 27 1.28 -24.46 15.94
C PHE A 27 1.25 -23.80 14.56
N PHE A 28 1.79 -24.47 13.52
CA PHE A 28 1.78 -23.93 12.16
C PHE A 28 0.37 -23.89 11.56
N GLY A 29 -0.47 -24.89 11.89
CA GLY A 29 -1.88 -24.88 11.53
C GLY A 29 -2.60 -23.66 12.09
N LEU A 30 -2.43 -23.31 13.36
CA LEU A 30 -3.02 -22.12 13.97
C LEU A 30 -2.39 -20.83 13.43
N LEU A 31 -1.07 -20.80 13.22
CA LEU A 31 -0.37 -19.64 12.68
C LEU A 31 -0.83 -19.28 11.26
N PHE A 32 -1.27 -20.27 10.47
CA PHE A 32 -1.96 -20.04 9.22
C PHE A 32 -3.25 -19.22 9.41
N PHE A 33 -4.12 -19.62 10.33
CA PHE A 33 -5.36 -18.89 10.61
C PHE A 33 -5.13 -17.52 11.27
N VAL A 34 -4.09 -17.39 12.09
CA VAL A 34 -3.64 -16.09 12.63
C VAL A 34 -3.19 -15.17 11.50
N GLY A 35 -2.43 -15.69 10.53
CA GLY A 35 -2.07 -14.95 9.32
C GLY A 35 -3.29 -14.46 8.54
N LEU A 36 -4.28 -15.33 8.32
CA LEU A 36 -5.55 -14.95 7.70
C LEU A 36 -6.28 -13.85 8.48
N ALA A 37 -6.30 -13.94 9.82
CA ALA A 37 -6.95 -12.96 10.68
C ALA A 37 -6.25 -11.58 10.61
N ILE A 38 -4.92 -11.54 10.68
CA ILE A 38 -4.14 -10.31 10.54
C ILE A 38 -4.43 -9.65 9.18
N GLY A 39 -4.45 -10.43 8.11
CA GLY A 39 -4.72 -9.90 6.77
C GLY A 39 -6.17 -9.42 6.63
N MET A 40 -7.14 -10.14 7.21
CA MET A 40 -8.54 -9.72 7.24
C MET A 40 -8.70 -8.36 7.93
N LEU A 41 -8.08 -8.18 9.09
CA LEU A 41 -8.12 -6.90 9.80
C LEU A 41 -7.35 -5.78 9.09
N ALA A 42 -6.26 -6.11 8.38
CA ALA A 42 -5.43 -5.13 7.68
C ALA A 42 -6.03 -4.63 6.36
N LYS A 43 -6.57 -5.55 5.54
CA LYS A 43 -7.05 -5.24 4.18
C LYS A 43 -8.25 -6.09 3.75
N GLY A 44 -9.05 -6.54 4.72
CA GLY A 44 -10.32 -7.19 4.48
C GLY A 44 -10.24 -8.56 3.81
N PRO A 45 -11.34 -9.01 3.18
CA PRO A 45 -11.47 -10.37 2.63
C PRO A 45 -10.49 -10.70 1.51
N LEU A 46 -9.79 -9.71 0.95
CA LEU A 46 -8.77 -9.91 -0.07
C LEU A 46 -7.71 -10.94 0.36
N THR A 47 -7.35 -10.98 1.64
CA THR A 47 -6.41 -11.98 2.17
C THR A 47 -6.89 -13.42 1.94
N LEU A 48 -8.16 -13.68 2.25
CA LEU A 48 -8.79 -14.99 2.09
C LEU A 48 -8.84 -15.39 0.62
N VAL A 49 -9.18 -14.42 -0.26
CA VAL A 49 -9.23 -14.64 -1.70
C VAL A 49 -7.85 -14.99 -2.25
N LEU A 50 -6.81 -14.23 -1.91
CA LEU A 50 -5.46 -14.46 -2.43
C LEU A 50 -4.89 -15.80 -1.96
N VAL A 51 -4.95 -16.08 -0.65
CA VAL A 51 -4.49 -17.37 -0.09
C VAL A 51 -5.33 -18.53 -0.66
N GLY A 52 -6.65 -18.35 -0.75
CA GLY A 52 -7.57 -19.32 -1.32
C GLY A 52 -7.24 -19.68 -2.76
N ILE A 53 -7.07 -18.69 -3.64
CA ILE A 53 -6.67 -18.91 -5.04
C ILE A 53 -5.35 -19.67 -5.10
N SER A 54 -4.34 -19.26 -4.30
CA SER A 54 -3.04 -19.95 -4.29
C SER A 54 -3.15 -21.43 -3.91
N ILE A 55 -3.84 -21.74 -2.81
CA ILE A 55 -3.97 -23.11 -2.30
C ILE A 55 -4.85 -23.96 -3.21
N VAL A 56 -5.97 -23.40 -3.69
CA VAL A 56 -6.91 -24.11 -4.59
C VAL A 56 -6.19 -24.46 -5.89
N LEU A 57 -5.61 -23.49 -6.60
CA LEU A 57 -4.90 -23.73 -7.86
C LEU A 57 -3.79 -24.78 -7.70
N TRP A 58 -3.04 -24.72 -6.60
CA TRP A 58 -2.02 -25.71 -6.31
C TRP A 58 -2.62 -27.11 -6.03
N SER A 59 -3.72 -27.19 -5.29
CA SER A 59 -4.34 -28.46 -4.89
C SER A 59 -5.09 -29.19 -6.01
N LEU A 60 -5.42 -28.49 -7.10
CA LEU A 60 -6.00 -29.08 -8.31
C LEU A 60 -5.02 -30.03 -8.99
N SER A 61 -3.71 -29.76 -8.87
CA SER A 61 -2.68 -30.70 -9.30
C SER A 61 -2.59 -31.90 -8.34
N ASP A 62 -2.42 -33.10 -8.90
CA ASP A 62 -2.10 -34.33 -8.17
C ASP A 62 -3.15 -34.80 -7.13
N GLY A 63 -4.41 -34.36 -7.23
CA GLY A 63 -5.50 -34.82 -6.34
C GLY A 63 -5.37 -34.39 -4.87
N ARG A 64 -4.47 -33.44 -4.59
CA ARG A 64 -4.13 -32.99 -3.22
C ARG A 64 -5.27 -32.32 -2.48
N TRP A 65 -6.31 -31.87 -3.18
CA TRP A 65 -7.52 -31.28 -2.59
C TRP A 65 -8.16 -32.20 -1.54
N ARG A 66 -8.07 -33.53 -1.71
CA ARG A 66 -8.56 -34.54 -0.75
C ARG A 66 -7.72 -34.63 0.53
N LEU A 67 -6.55 -34.01 0.60
CA LEU A 67 -5.70 -34.02 1.80
C LEU A 67 -5.76 -32.69 2.54
N LEU A 68 -6.26 -31.62 1.92
CA LEU A 68 -6.36 -30.29 2.54
C LEU A 68 -7.21 -30.29 3.82
N TYR A 69 -8.32 -31.02 3.84
CA TYR A 69 -9.20 -31.09 5.01
C TYR A 69 -8.53 -31.79 6.20
N ALA A 70 -7.66 -32.78 5.93
CA ALA A 70 -6.97 -33.54 6.97
C ALA A 70 -5.72 -32.83 7.50
N LYS A 71 -5.12 -31.95 6.68
CA LYS A 71 -3.85 -31.30 7.01
C LYS A 71 -4.03 -30.07 7.88
N LEU A 72 -5.10 -29.29 7.72
CA LEU A 72 -5.33 -28.09 8.52
C LEU A 72 -6.26 -28.36 9.71
N PRO A 73 -6.01 -27.77 10.90
CA PRO A 73 -6.87 -27.91 12.06
C PRO A 73 -8.11 -27.01 11.93
N TRP A 74 -9.01 -27.30 10.98
CA TRP A 74 -10.15 -26.43 10.62
C TRP A 74 -11.01 -26.00 11.80
N GLY A 75 -11.29 -26.90 12.76
CA GLY A 75 -12.08 -26.57 13.95
C GLY A 75 -11.42 -25.48 14.81
N TYR A 76 -10.26 -25.80 15.40
CA TYR A 76 -9.52 -24.85 16.23
C TYR A 76 -9.11 -23.60 15.46
N GLY A 77 -8.67 -23.77 14.21
CA GLY A 77 -8.24 -22.71 13.34
C GLY A 77 -9.34 -21.70 13.00
N LEU A 78 -10.53 -22.19 12.65
CA LEU A 78 -11.67 -21.31 12.36
C LEU A 78 -12.13 -20.57 13.62
N ILE A 79 -12.13 -21.24 14.78
CA ILE A 79 -12.42 -20.59 16.07
C ILE A 79 -11.39 -19.49 16.33
N THR A 80 -10.09 -19.75 16.16
CA THR A 80 -9.03 -18.75 16.32
C THR A 80 -9.23 -17.57 15.36
N PHE A 81 -9.51 -17.84 14.08
CA PHE A 81 -9.76 -16.80 13.09
C PHE A 81 -10.96 -15.92 13.47
N LEU A 82 -12.08 -16.53 13.86
CA LEU A 82 -13.30 -15.82 14.24
C LEU A 82 -13.11 -14.99 15.51
N VAL A 83 -12.49 -15.56 16.54
CA VAL A 83 -12.20 -14.84 17.80
C VAL A 83 -11.32 -13.61 17.56
N LEU A 84 -10.37 -13.70 16.63
CA LEU A 84 -9.48 -12.57 16.32
C LEU A 84 -10.13 -11.51 15.43
N THR A 85 -11.02 -11.89 14.52
CA THR A 85 -11.58 -10.96 13.52
C THR A 85 -12.96 -10.41 13.90
N LEU A 86 -13.86 -11.27 14.34
CA LEU A 86 -15.28 -10.97 14.49
C LEU A 86 -15.58 -9.84 15.49
N PRO A 87 -14.92 -9.76 16.68
CA PRO A 87 -15.23 -8.71 17.65
C PRO A 87 -15.08 -7.30 17.08
N TRP A 88 -14.05 -7.05 16.29
CA TRP A 88 -13.82 -5.74 15.70
C TRP A 88 -14.89 -5.38 14.67
N TYR A 89 -15.24 -6.32 13.78
CA TYR A 89 -16.26 -6.09 12.75
C TYR A 89 -17.65 -5.86 13.35
N LEU A 90 -18.01 -6.60 14.40
CA LEU A 90 -19.28 -6.41 15.11
C LEU A 90 -19.35 -5.06 15.80
N LEU A 91 -18.26 -4.63 16.46
CA LEU A 91 -18.20 -3.32 17.10
C LEU A 91 -18.24 -2.17 16.07
N ALA A 92 -17.59 -2.34 14.91
CA ALA A 92 -17.63 -1.36 13.83
C ALA A 92 -19.04 -1.19 13.25
N GLU A 93 -19.74 -2.29 12.99
CA GLU A 93 -21.13 -2.27 12.54
C GLU A 93 -22.07 -1.67 13.60
N TRP A 94 -21.88 -2.03 14.87
CA TRP A 94 -22.70 -1.49 15.96
C TRP A 94 -22.52 0.01 16.12
N LYS A 95 -21.29 0.52 15.98
CA LYS A 95 -20.99 1.94 16.11
C LYS A 95 -21.43 2.74 14.87
N THR A 96 -21.36 2.13 13.70
CA THR A 96 -21.69 2.75 12.41
C THR A 96 -22.52 1.79 11.56
N PRO A 97 -23.85 1.74 11.76
CA PRO A 97 -24.71 0.83 11.00
C PRO A 97 -24.56 1.01 9.49
N GLY A 98 -24.44 -0.09 8.75
CA GLY A 98 -24.15 -0.11 7.32
C GLY A 98 -22.67 -0.16 6.95
N PHE A 99 -21.77 -0.14 7.95
CA PHE A 99 -20.32 -0.24 7.73
C PHE A 99 -19.94 -1.51 6.96
N LEU A 100 -20.46 -2.68 7.34
CA LEU A 100 -20.12 -3.96 6.70
C LEU A 100 -20.57 -4.00 5.24
N HIS A 101 -21.76 -3.47 4.95
CA HIS A 101 -22.24 -3.35 3.57
C HIS A 101 -21.30 -2.45 2.75
N TYR A 102 -20.97 -1.27 3.26
CA TYR A 102 -20.02 -0.37 2.61
C TYR A 102 -18.63 -1.01 2.43
N PHE A 103 -18.07 -1.61 3.48
CA PHE A 103 -16.72 -2.15 3.48
C PHE A 103 -16.60 -3.41 2.62
N ILE A 104 -17.51 -4.37 2.73
CA ILE A 104 -17.39 -5.63 1.97
C ILE A 104 -17.89 -5.43 0.53
N ILE A 105 -19.08 -4.84 0.35
CA ILE A 105 -19.69 -4.73 -0.98
C ILE A 105 -19.10 -3.54 -1.74
N GLY A 106 -19.05 -2.35 -1.13
CA GLY A 106 -18.49 -1.16 -1.76
C GLY A 106 -16.99 -1.30 -2.02
N GLU A 107 -16.20 -1.36 -0.96
CA GLU A 107 -14.74 -1.25 -1.05
C GLU A 107 -14.04 -2.49 -1.62
N HIS A 108 -14.62 -3.69 -1.56
CA HIS A 108 -13.98 -4.90 -2.10
C HIS A 108 -14.62 -5.39 -3.39
N PHE A 109 -15.96 -5.50 -3.44
CA PHE A 109 -16.62 -6.02 -4.63
C PHE A 109 -16.77 -4.95 -5.72
N MET A 110 -17.44 -3.83 -5.43
CA MET A 110 -17.69 -2.78 -6.41
C MET A 110 -16.39 -2.13 -6.88
N ARG A 111 -15.44 -1.90 -5.97
CA ARG A 111 -14.10 -1.38 -6.31
C ARG A 111 -13.30 -2.31 -7.25
N PHE A 112 -13.51 -3.62 -7.18
CA PHE A 112 -12.85 -4.59 -8.05
C PHE A 112 -13.48 -4.64 -9.45
N VAL A 113 -14.82 -4.65 -9.50
CA VAL A 113 -15.60 -4.83 -10.73
C VAL A 113 -15.77 -3.54 -11.53
N VAL A 114 -15.97 -2.41 -10.85
CA VAL A 114 -16.32 -1.12 -11.47
C VAL A 114 -15.07 -0.23 -11.60
N SER A 115 -14.65 0.04 -12.84
CA SER A 115 -13.59 1.03 -13.11
C SER A 115 -14.01 2.41 -12.63
N GLY A 116 -13.07 3.16 -12.02
CA GLY A 116 -13.33 4.53 -11.60
C GLY A 116 -14.39 4.68 -10.51
N TRP A 117 -14.59 3.64 -9.68
CA TRP A 117 -15.60 3.63 -8.61
C TRP A 117 -15.53 4.90 -7.74
N LYS A 118 -16.60 5.72 -7.81
CA LYS A 118 -16.74 7.01 -7.11
C LYS A 118 -17.33 6.89 -5.70
N GLY A 119 -17.63 5.67 -5.25
CA GLY A 119 -18.15 5.42 -3.91
C GLY A 119 -17.07 5.39 -2.83
N ASP A 120 -15.79 5.55 -3.19
CA ASP A 120 -14.68 5.62 -2.24
C ASP A 120 -14.78 6.94 -1.47
N LEU A 121 -15.21 6.86 -0.21
CA LEU A 121 -15.33 8.01 0.67
C LEU A 121 -13.96 8.52 1.16
N TYR A 122 -12.90 7.71 1.03
CA TYR A 122 -11.63 7.92 1.73
C TYR A 122 -10.37 7.78 0.85
N GLY A 123 -10.52 7.43 -0.43
CA GLY A 123 -9.43 7.18 -1.37
C GLY A 123 -9.67 7.75 -2.76
N THR A 124 -8.63 7.69 -3.59
CA THR A 124 -8.68 8.12 -4.99
C THR A 124 -8.61 6.87 -5.88
N ALA A 125 -9.56 6.72 -6.80
CA ALA A 125 -9.50 5.66 -7.80
C ALA A 125 -8.34 5.89 -8.78
N HIS A 126 -7.57 4.85 -9.06
CA HIS A 126 -6.50 4.86 -10.06
C HIS A 126 -6.94 3.95 -11.20
N GLU A 127 -7.42 4.56 -12.29
CA GLU A 127 -7.77 3.81 -13.49
C GLU A 127 -6.48 3.44 -14.24
N GLU A 128 -6.24 2.15 -14.35
CA GLU A 128 -5.09 1.59 -15.06
C GLU A 128 -5.59 0.57 -16.08
N LEU A 129 -4.85 0.39 -17.18
CA LEU A 129 -5.17 -0.67 -18.13
C LEU A 129 -5.14 -2.05 -17.46
N ARG A 130 -6.11 -2.90 -17.82
CA ARG A 130 -6.14 -4.30 -17.38
C ARG A 130 -4.85 -5.00 -17.79
N GLY A 131 -4.22 -5.70 -16.85
CA GLY A 131 -2.94 -6.38 -17.07
C GLY A 131 -1.69 -5.56 -16.74
N THR A 132 -1.79 -4.26 -16.43
CA THR A 132 -0.63 -3.44 -16.00
C THR A 132 0.07 -4.01 -14.74
N ILE A 133 -0.64 -4.83 -13.95
CA ILE A 133 -0.06 -5.54 -12.79
C ILE A 133 1.18 -6.39 -13.15
N TRP A 134 1.26 -6.96 -14.35
CA TRP A 134 2.41 -7.75 -14.77
C TRP A 134 3.64 -6.88 -14.99
N LEU A 135 3.45 -5.68 -15.56
CA LEU A 135 4.52 -4.68 -15.67
C LEU A 135 4.97 -4.22 -14.29
N PHE A 136 4.03 -3.92 -13.39
CA PHE A 136 4.36 -3.60 -12.00
C PHE A 136 5.12 -4.74 -11.32
N ALA A 137 4.79 -6.00 -11.60
CA ALA A 137 5.51 -7.15 -11.06
C ALA A 137 6.97 -7.21 -11.53
N LEU A 138 7.21 -6.98 -12.82
CA LEU A 138 8.55 -6.93 -13.39
C LEU A 138 9.36 -5.78 -12.77
N LEU A 139 8.76 -4.59 -12.63
CA LEU A 139 9.42 -3.42 -12.07
C LEU A 139 9.68 -3.54 -10.56
N ALA A 140 8.70 -4.04 -9.80
CA ALA A 140 8.81 -4.20 -8.34
C ALA A 140 9.86 -5.24 -7.91
N THR A 141 10.19 -6.17 -8.81
CA THR A 141 11.19 -7.20 -8.57
C THR A 141 12.55 -6.88 -9.21
N LEU A 142 12.73 -5.71 -9.83
CA LEU A 142 14.05 -5.29 -10.30
C LEU A 142 15.04 -5.16 -9.12
N PRO A 143 16.32 -5.51 -9.34
CA PRO A 143 16.94 -5.98 -10.57
C PRO A 143 16.88 -7.52 -10.76
N TRP A 144 16.08 -8.22 -9.96
CA TRP A 144 16.02 -9.67 -9.93
C TRP A 144 15.13 -10.28 -11.02
N SER A 145 14.17 -9.53 -11.58
CA SER A 145 13.28 -10.04 -12.63
C SER A 145 14.01 -10.58 -13.87
N PRO A 146 15.05 -9.94 -14.44
CA PRO A 146 15.79 -10.51 -15.57
C PRO A 146 16.54 -11.79 -15.19
N LEU A 147 17.08 -11.85 -13.97
CA LEU A 147 17.78 -13.04 -13.47
C LEU A 147 16.82 -14.21 -13.28
N PHE A 148 15.63 -13.94 -12.77
CA PHE A 148 14.57 -14.93 -12.64
C PHE A 148 14.15 -15.49 -14.00
N ILE A 149 13.92 -14.63 -15.00
CA ILE A 149 13.59 -15.03 -16.37
C ILE A 149 14.72 -15.87 -16.97
N TRP A 150 15.98 -15.46 -16.78
CA TRP A 150 17.12 -16.20 -17.29
C TRP A 150 17.23 -17.61 -16.68
N GLN A 151 17.09 -17.74 -15.36
CA GLN A 151 17.09 -19.02 -14.67
C GLN A 151 15.92 -19.91 -15.11
N LEU A 152 14.73 -19.33 -15.31
CA LEU A 152 13.57 -20.04 -15.83
C LEU A 152 13.83 -20.62 -17.23
N ILE A 153 14.37 -19.82 -18.15
CA ILE A 153 14.72 -20.27 -19.50
C ILE A 153 15.76 -21.39 -19.44
N LYS A 154 16.80 -21.26 -18.60
CA LYS A 154 17.84 -22.28 -18.43
C LYS A 154 17.25 -23.60 -17.92
N ARG A 155 16.34 -23.54 -16.95
CA ARG A 155 15.62 -24.70 -16.41
C ARG A 155 14.77 -25.39 -17.48
N LEU A 156 14.00 -24.62 -18.26
CA LEU A 156 13.16 -25.16 -19.33
C LEU A 156 14.01 -25.84 -20.41
N LYS A 157 15.12 -25.21 -20.82
CA LYS A 157 16.06 -25.77 -21.81
C LYS A 157 16.77 -27.04 -21.33
N ALA A 158 16.96 -27.20 -20.02
CA ALA A 158 17.55 -28.41 -19.43
C ALA A 158 16.58 -29.61 -19.39
N GLY A 159 15.48 -29.57 -20.16
CA GLY A 159 14.45 -30.60 -20.17
C GLY A 159 13.61 -30.53 -18.91
N GLY A 160 12.99 -29.36 -18.66
CA GLY A 160 12.13 -29.11 -17.51
C GLY A 160 11.28 -30.36 -17.19
N ASP A 161 11.47 -30.88 -15.97
CA ASP A 161 10.84 -32.08 -15.39
C ASP A 161 11.53 -33.45 -15.56
N SER A 162 12.82 -33.56 -15.21
CA SER A 162 13.36 -34.86 -14.74
C SER A 162 13.34 -35.00 -13.20
N LYS A 163 13.21 -33.89 -12.47
CA LYS A 163 13.10 -33.84 -11.00
C LYS A 163 12.18 -32.70 -10.55
N SER A 164 10.94 -32.64 -11.07
CA SER A 164 9.91 -31.87 -10.36
C SER A 164 9.96 -32.33 -8.90
N SER A 165 10.14 -31.40 -7.97
CA SER A 165 10.24 -31.70 -6.54
C SER A 165 9.11 -32.65 -6.18
N SER A 166 9.42 -33.88 -5.75
CA SER A 166 8.46 -34.95 -5.44
C SER A 166 7.30 -34.48 -4.56
N ASP A 167 7.52 -33.39 -3.82
CA ASP A 167 6.64 -32.89 -2.78
C ASP A 167 5.72 -31.74 -3.25
N GLY A 168 5.87 -31.23 -4.48
CA GLY A 168 5.01 -30.16 -5.03
C GLY A 168 5.32 -28.73 -4.55
N TYR A 169 6.50 -28.49 -4.01
CA TYR A 169 6.87 -27.17 -3.44
C TYR A 169 6.99 -26.07 -4.49
N LEU A 170 7.60 -26.38 -5.63
CA LEU A 170 7.79 -25.39 -6.68
C LEU A 170 6.45 -24.94 -7.27
N SER A 171 5.53 -25.87 -7.52
CA SER A 171 4.18 -25.51 -7.99
C SER A 171 3.41 -24.70 -6.94
N PHE A 172 3.59 -25.00 -5.65
CA PHE A 172 3.02 -24.21 -4.56
C PHE A 172 3.49 -22.75 -4.62
N LEU A 173 4.81 -22.52 -4.75
CA LEU A 173 5.36 -21.17 -4.84
C LEU A 173 4.93 -20.44 -6.12
N TRP A 174 4.78 -21.13 -7.24
CA TRP A 174 4.22 -20.55 -8.47
C TRP A 174 2.77 -20.12 -8.28
N CYS A 175 1.91 -20.99 -7.73
CA CYS A 175 0.52 -20.64 -7.45
C CYS A 175 0.41 -19.48 -6.45
N TRP A 176 1.30 -19.43 -5.45
CA TRP A 176 1.40 -18.28 -4.54
C TRP A 176 1.80 -17.01 -5.28
N MET A 177 2.90 -17.03 -6.02
CA MET A 177 3.40 -15.85 -6.75
C MET A 177 2.39 -15.33 -7.76
N LEU A 178 1.71 -16.20 -8.49
CA LEU A 178 0.82 -15.82 -9.58
C LEU A 178 -0.60 -15.45 -9.14
N ALA A 179 -1.07 -15.93 -7.98
CA ALA A 179 -2.45 -15.66 -7.55
C ALA A 179 -2.82 -14.17 -7.47
N PRO A 180 -2.00 -13.27 -6.87
CA PRO A 180 -2.28 -11.83 -6.92
C PRO A 180 -2.27 -11.27 -8.33
N LEU A 181 -1.32 -11.71 -9.18
CA LEU A 181 -1.20 -11.22 -10.55
C LEU A 181 -2.42 -11.60 -11.39
N PHE A 182 -2.89 -12.84 -11.28
CA PHE A 182 -4.09 -13.30 -11.94
C PHE A 182 -5.34 -12.55 -11.46
N LEU A 183 -5.52 -12.42 -10.14
CA LEU A 183 -6.68 -11.70 -9.59
C LEU A 183 -6.72 -10.25 -10.09
N PHE A 184 -5.60 -9.53 -9.96
CA PHE A 184 -5.54 -8.11 -10.33
C PHE A 184 -5.41 -7.85 -11.82
N THR A 185 -5.23 -8.87 -12.66
CA THR A 185 -5.35 -8.71 -14.12
C THR A 185 -6.75 -8.25 -14.52
N PHE A 186 -7.78 -8.66 -13.78
CA PHE A 186 -9.18 -8.33 -14.05
C PHE A 186 -9.69 -7.07 -13.35
N ALA A 187 -8.91 -6.52 -12.41
CA ALA A 187 -9.32 -5.36 -11.62
C ALA A 187 -9.26 -4.06 -12.44
N GLY A 188 -10.29 -3.22 -12.33
CA GLY A 188 -10.33 -1.88 -12.97
C GLY A 188 -9.60 -0.78 -12.19
N ASN A 189 -9.15 -1.06 -10.97
CA ASN A 189 -8.48 -0.11 -10.08
C ASN A 189 -7.34 -0.81 -9.32
N ILE A 190 -6.11 -0.63 -9.79
CA ILE A 190 -4.92 -1.30 -9.23
C ILE A 190 -3.87 -0.30 -8.77
N LEU A 191 -3.13 -0.65 -7.72
CA LEU A 191 -1.93 0.07 -7.28
C LEU A 191 -0.71 -0.81 -7.52
N ALA A 192 0.45 -0.18 -7.77
CA ALA A 192 1.72 -0.91 -7.89
C ALA A 192 2.05 -1.76 -6.65
N SER A 193 1.61 -1.34 -5.45
CA SER A 193 1.81 -2.11 -4.21
C SER A 193 1.02 -3.42 -4.16
N TYR A 194 0.06 -3.66 -5.06
CA TYR A 194 -0.73 -4.89 -5.08
C TYR A 194 0.09 -6.12 -5.51
N VAL A 195 1.28 -5.91 -6.07
CA VAL A 195 2.27 -6.95 -6.37
C VAL A 195 2.93 -7.50 -5.11
N MET A 196 2.99 -6.73 -4.02
CA MET A 196 3.82 -7.07 -2.85
C MET A 196 3.58 -8.49 -2.27
N PRO A 197 2.34 -8.99 -2.17
CA PRO A 197 2.08 -10.37 -1.72
C PRO A 197 2.73 -11.48 -2.57
N SER A 198 3.10 -11.20 -3.82
CA SER A 198 3.79 -12.14 -4.73
C SER A 198 5.30 -12.18 -4.49
N ILE A 199 5.90 -11.12 -3.93
CA ILE A 199 7.35 -10.96 -3.80
C ILE A 199 8.00 -12.04 -2.91
N PRO A 200 7.42 -12.45 -1.76
CA PRO A 200 7.98 -13.51 -0.93
C PRO A 200 8.12 -14.84 -1.68
N ALA A 201 7.08 -15.24 -2.43
CA ALA A 201 7.11 -16.46 -3.23
C ALA A 201 8.13 -16.37 -4.38
N PHE A 202 8.21 -15.21 -5.04
CA PHE A 202 9.23 -14.92 -6.04
C PHE A 202 10.65 -15.10 -5.48
N ALA A 203 10.93 -14.55 -4.30
CA ALA A 203 12.24 -14.65 -3.66
C ALA A 203 12.59 -16.11 -3.32
N LEU A 204 11.62 -16.90 -2.83
CA LEU A 204 11.81 -18.33 -2.54
C LEU A 204 12.04 -19.13 -3.82
N LEU A 205 11.31 -18.86 -4.91
CA LEU A 205 11.52 -19.51 -6.21
C LEU A 205 12.92 -19.22 -6.75
N LEU A 206 13.31 -17.95 -6.77
CA LEU A 206 14.63 -17.52 -7.24
C LEU A 206 15.74 -18.16 -6.41
N SER A 207 15.60 -18.19 -5.08
CA SER A 207 16.54 -18.86 -4.18
C SER A 207 16.65 -20.35 -4.49
N ARG A 208 15.52 -21.02 -4.73
CA ARG A 208 15.49 -22.45 -5.06
C ARG A 208 16.17 -22.74 -6.40
N TYR A 209 15.86 -21.96 -7.43
CA TYR A 209 16.47 -22.09 -8.75
C TYR A 209 17.97 -21.84 -8.70
N GLN A 210 18.39 -20.85 -7.92
CA GLN A 210 19.81 -20.60 -7.69
C GLN A 210 20.50 -21.76 -6.97
N SER A 211 19.85 -22.37 -5.98
CA SER A 211 20.42 -23.54 -5.29
C SER A 211 20.56 -24.76 -6.19
N GLU A 212 19.66 -24.93 -7.17
CA GLU A 212 19.69 -26.04 -8.11
C GLU A 212 20.66 -25.79 -9.28
N GLN A 213 20.76 -24.55 -9.75
CA GLN A 213 21.60 -24.16 -10.89
C GLN A 213 22.30 -22.82 -10.63
N PRO A 214 23.42 -22.85 -9.89
CA PRO A 214 24.02 -21.62 -9.41
C PRO A 214 24.57 -20.74 -10.55
N LEU A 215 24.28 -19.44 -10.46
CA LEU A 215 24.90 -18.39 -11.26
C LEU A 215 26.22 -17.89 -10.65
N ASN A 216 27.01 -17.16 -11.44
CA ASN A 216 28.23 -16.50 -10.98
C ASN A 216 27.92 -15.56 -9.80
N LYS A 217 28.71 -15.65 -8.72
CA LYS A 217 28.55 -14.85 -7.51
C LYS A 217 28.60 -13.33 -7.77
N GLN A 218 29.31 -12.88 -8.80
CA GLN A 218 29.39 -11.47 -9.19
C GLN A 218 28.03 -10.88 -9.57
N ILE A 219 27.10 -11.71 -10.05
CA ILE A 219 25.75 -11.28 -10.44
C ILE A 219 24.95 -10.79 -9.22
N TYR A 220 25.27 -11.25 -8.00
CA TYR A 220 24.63 -10.75 -6.78
C TYR A 220 25.05 -9.32 -6.42
N ALA A 221 26.16 -8.81 -6.96
CA ALA A 221 26.52 -7.40 -6.80
C ALA A 221 25.47 -6.48 -7.44
N ILE A 222 24.78 -6.93 -8.50
CA ILE A 222 23.65 -6.21 -9.10
C ILE A 222 22.52 -6.06 -8.07
N GLY A 223 22.33 -7.06 -7.20
CA GLY A 223 21.36 -7.02 -6.11
C GLY A 223 21.58 -5.89 -5.11
N LEU A 224 22.80 -5.36 -4.97
CA LEU A 224 23.11 -4.23 -4.10
C LEU A 224 22.59 -2.90 -4.68
N ILE A 225 22.25 -2.84 -5.96
CA ILE A 225 21.70 -1.62 -6.59
C ILE A 225 20.43 -1.17 -5.87
N THR A 226 19.51 -2.08 -5.53
CA THR A 226 18.25 -1.74 -4.85
C THR A 226 18.47 -1.11 -3.46
N PRO A 227 19.17 -1.74 -2.51
CA PRO A 227 19.40 -1.13 -1.21
C PRO A 227 20.24 0.16 -1.30
N ILE A 228 21.19 0.25 -2.24
CA ILE A 228 21.96 1.49 -2.48
C ILE A 228 21.03 2.60 -2.97
N LEU A 229 20.17 2.33 -3.96
CA LEU A 229 19.22 3.31 -4.49
C LEU A 229 18.24 3.75 -3.40
N LEU A 230 17.72 2.82 -2.60
CA LEU A 230 16.85 3.12 -1.46
C LEU A 230 17.56 4.01 -0.43
N PHE A 231 18.82 3.70 -0.12
CA PHE A 231 19.64 4.50 0.79
C PHE A 231 19.88 5.92 0.27
N ILE A 232 20.27 6.06 -1.00
CA ILE A 232 20.43 7.36 -1.68
C ILE A 232 19.10 8.14 -1.67
N THR A 233 17.99 7.46 -1.98
CA THR A 233 16.66 8.08 -2.00
C THR A 233 16.25 8.54 -0.60
N ALA A 234 16.51 7.73 0.44
CA ALA A 234 16.25 8.08 1.83
C ALA A 234 17.07 9.30 2.27
N ILE A 235 18.36 9.36 1.90
CA ILE A 235 19.21 10.54 2.14
C ILE A 235 18.66 11.76 1.40
N ALA A 236 18.34 11.63 0.11
CA ALA A 236 17.80 12.74 -0.68
C ALA A 236 16.48 13.28 -0.13
N LEU A 237 15.61 12.40 0.38
CA LEU A 237 14.39 12.77 1.10
C LEU A 237 14.70 13.46 2.43
N GLY A 238 15.62 12.92 3.23
CA GLY A 238 16.03 13.50 4.51
C GLY A 238 16.68 14.88 4.37
N LEU A 239 17.43 15.10 3.29
CA LEU A 239 18.04 16.38 2.93
C LEU A 239 17.07 17.34 2.23
N GLY A 240 15.81 16.94 1.98
CA GLY A 240 14.80 17.79 1.36
C GLY A 240 15.00 18.06 -0.14
N LEU A 241 15.92 17.36 -0.80
CA LEU A 241 16.32 17.60 -2.20
C LEU A 241 15.20 17.28 -3.22
N THR A 242 14.20 16.48 -2.83
CA THR A 242 13.11 16.05 -3.72
C THR A 242 11.99 17.10 -3.87
N GLY A 243 12.02 18.18 -3.08
CA GLY A 243 10.99 19.23 -3.09
C GLY A 243 9.58 18.75 -2.71
N LYS A 244 9.38 17.47 -2.34
CA LYS A 244 8.15 16.93 -1.77
C LYS A 244 8.17 17.13 -0.26
N THR A 245 8.18 18.38 0.19
CA THR A 245 8.06 18.70 1.60
C THR A 245 6.59 18.64 2.01
N ALA A 246 6.31 17.93 3.11
CA ALA A 246 5.04 18.10 3.78
C ALA A 246 4.94 19.54 4.31
N ASP A 247 3.73 20.07 4.51
CA ASP A 247 3.54 21.38 5.15
C ASP A 247 3.85 21.35 6.66
N ASN A 248 4.50 20.29 7.16
CA ASN A 248 4.84 20.13 8.56
C ASN A 248 5.68 21.30 9.08
N HIS A 249 6.68 21.73 8.33
CA HIS A 249 7.54 22.85 8.72
C HIS A 249 6.78 24.18 8.71
N LEU A 250 5.99 24.44 7.66
CA LEU A 250 5.19 25.66 7.56
C LEU A 250 4.15 25.74 8.68
N LEU A 251 3.52 24.61 9.00
CA LEU A 251 2.52 24.52 10.06
C LEU A 251 3.14 24.46 11.46
N ALA A 252 4.38 24.01 11.61
CA ALA A 252 5.14 24.18 12.84
C ALA A 252 5.39 25.68 13.11
N THR A 253 5.79 26.44 12.09
CA THR A 253 5.95 27.91 12.20
C THR A 253 4.63 28.59 12.54
N TRP A 254 3.51 28.18 11.92
CA TRP A 254 2.18 28.69 12.23
C TRP A 254 1.76 28.39 13.68
N ARG A 255 1.95 27.16 14.17
CA ARG A 255 1.60 26.78 15.56
C ARG A 255 2.37 27.56 16.63
N GLN A 256 3.56 28.04 16.30
CA GLN A 256 4.37 28.87 17.21
C GLN A 256 3.87 30.32 17.30
N GLN A 257 2.99 30.76 16.39
CA GLN A 257 2.45 32.12 16.43
C GLN A 257 1.39 32.25 17.54
N PRO A 258 1.38 33.36 18.30
CA PRO A 258 0.38 33.58 19.35
C PRO A 258 -1.05 33.64 18.80
N GLU A 259 -1.24 34.10 17.57
CA GLU A 259 -2.54 34.32 16.94
C GLU A 259 -3.16 33.04 16.34
N HIS A 260 -2.42 31.92 16.31
CA HIS A 260 -2.82 30.70 15.58
C HIS A 260 -4.15 30.08 16.05
N ASN A 261 -4.55 30.33 17.30
CA ASN A 261 -5.81 29.83 17.86
C ASN A 261 -7.01 30.74 17.57
N GLN A 262 -6.77 32.02 17.31
CA GLN A 262 -7.80 33.04 17.15
C GLN A 262 -8.06 33.38 15.68
N SER A 263 -7.13 33.01 14.80
CA SER A 263 -7.18 33.32 13.38
C SER A 263 -7.42 32.08 12.52
N ALA A 264 -8.21 32.26 11.46
CA ALA A 264 -8.43 31.21 10.47
C ALA A 264 -7.13 30.87 9.71
N LEU A 265 -7.01 29.64 9.23
CA LEU A 265 -5.89 29.19 8.40
C LEU A 265 -6.41 28.81 7.01
N VAL A 266 -6.18 29.67 6.04
CA VAL A 266 -6.74 29.56 4.70
C VAL A 266 -5.66 29.22 3.67
N TYR A 267 -5.89 28.15 2.93
CA TYR A 267 -5.05 27.70 1.82
C TYR A 267 -5.68 28.12 0.48
N PHE A 268 -4.90 28.80 -0.36
CA PHE A 268 -5.25 29.08 -1.74
C PHE A 268 -4.75 27.98 -2.69
N ASP A 269 -5.38 27.86 -3.86
CA ASP A 269 -5.22 26.81 -4.89
C ASP A 269 -5.56 25.39 -4.42
N LYS A 270 -4.76 24.86 -3.49
CA LYS A 270 -4.83 23.47 -3.05
C LYS A 270 -4.47 23.35 -1.57
N ARG A 271 -5.44 22.87 -0.79
CA ARG A 271 -5.22 22.36 0.58
C ARG A 271 -4.74 20.91 0.50
N PRO A 272 -3.45 20.61 0.79
CA PRO A 272 -2.96 19.25 0.79
C PRO A 272 -3.43 18.50 2.04
N PHE A 273 -3.39 17.18 2.01
CA PHE A 273 -3.72 16.35 3.17
C PHE A 273 -2.83 16.67 4.39
N SER A 274 -1.54 16.93 4.17
CA SER A 274 -0.61 17.35 5.23
C SER A 274 -1.08 18.62 5.94
N ALA A 275 -1.70 19.55 5.24
CA ALA A 275 -2.22 20.76 5.86
C ALA A 275 -3.37 20.46 6.81
N GLN A 276 -4.32 19.61 6.40
CA GLN A 276 -5.43 19.18 7.24
C GLN A 276 -4.94 18.41 8.48
N TYR A 277 -3.99 17.49 8.30
CA TYR A 277 -3.42 16.69 9.37
C TYR A 277 -2.65 17.55 10.40
N TYR A 278 -1.66 18.33 9.96
CA TYR A 278 -0.84 19.16 10.85
C TYR A 278 -1.55 20.42 11.36
N SER A 279 -2.76 20.74 10.90
CA SER A 279 -3.59 21.81 11.49
C SER A 279 -4.68 21.29 12.43
N ASN A 280 -4.76 19.97 12.66
CA ASN A 280 -5.88 19.33 13.37
C ASN A 280 -7.24 19.72 12.77
N GLY A 281 -7.33 19.80 11.44
CA GLY A 281 -8.56 20.14 10.72
C GLY A 281 -8.86 21.64 10.58
N LYS A 282 -8.05 22.54 11.15
CA LYS A 282 -8.27 24.00 11.07
C LYS A 282 -7.98 24.61 9.69
N ALA A 283 -7.18 23.94 8.85
CA ALA A 283 -6.88 24.43 7.51
C ALA A 283 -8.10 24.32 6.59
N ILE A 284 -8.51 25.44 6.00
CA ILE A 284 -9.65 25.55 5.07
C ILE A 284 -9.12 25.89 3.67
N LYS A 285 -9.75 25.35 2.63
CA LYS A 285 -9.44 25.74 1.24
C LYS A 285 -10.33 26.93 0.87
N SER A 286 -9.75 28.01 0.35
CA SER A 286 -10.52 29.10 -0.26
C SER A 286 -10.98 28.69 -1.67
N GLU A 287 -12.23 29.00 -2.00
CA GLU A 287 -12.75 28.94 -3.38
C GLU A 287 -12.64 30.29 -4.10
N VAL A 288 -12.35 31.35 -3.35
CA VAL A 288 -12.29 32.73 -3.80
C VAL A 288 -10.84 33.14 -4.03
N LYS A 289 -10.59 34.03 -4.99
CA LYS A 289 -9.26 34.60 -5.25
C LYS A 289 -8.72 35.39 -4.05
N PRO A 290 -7.39 35.51 -3.89
CA PRO A 290 -6.78 36.23 -2.77
C PRO A 290 -7.35 37.64 -2.54
N ASP A 291 -7.45 38.46 -3.58
CA ASP A 291 -7.84 39.88 -3.48
C ASP A 291 -9.26 40.07 -2.93
N GLN A 292 -10.18 39.19 -3.35
CA GLN A 292 -11.58 39.23 -2.91
C GLN A 292 -11.74 38.76 -1.45
N LEU A 293 -10.88 37.85 -0.99
CA LEU A 293 -10.89 37.44 0.41
C LEU A 293 -10.27 38.54 1.29
N LEU A 294 -9.17 39.13 0.83
CA LEU A 294 -8.40 40.17 1.54
C LEU A 294 -9.21 41.46 1.72
N THR A 295 -10.02 41.85 0.74
CA THR A 295 -10.91 43.03 0.81
C THR A 295 -12.12 42.84 1.74
N GLY A 296 -12.45 41.60 2.11
CA GLY A 296 -13.61 41.24 2.94
C GLY A 296 -13.26 40.61 4.30
N LEU A 297 -12.04 40.80 4.80
CA LEU A 297 -11.57 40.18 6.05
C LEU A 297 -12.38 40.67 7.26
N LYS A 298 -13.26 39.81 7.79
CA LYS A 298 -13.98 40.05 9.05
C LYS A 298 -13.16 39.72 10.29
N GLN A 299 -12.08 38.95 10.14
CA GLN A 299 -11.18 38.52 11.21
C GLN A 299 -9.75 38.37 10.68
N SER A 300 -8.76 38.62 11.54
CA SER A 300 -7.35 38.37 11.21
C SER A 300 -7.15 36.91 10.81
N THR A 301 -6.46 36.68 9.69
CA THR A 301 -6.43 35.37 9.03
C THR A 301 -5.01 35.04 8.56
N PHE A 302 -4.60 33.79 8.77
CA PHE A 302 -3.41 33.21 8.16
C PHE A 302 -3.72 32.74 6.74
N ILE A 303 -2.90 33.17 5.80
CA ILE A 303 -3.05 32.89 4.38
C ILE A 303 -1.84 32.10 3.90
N VAL A 304 -2.08 30.94 3.29
CA VAL A 304 -1.06 30.11 2.67
C VAL A 304 -1.22 30.14 1.16
N LEU A 305 -0.19 30.62 0.48
CA LEU A 305 -0.15 30.76 -0.98
C LEU A 305 0.97 29.92 -1.57
N SER A 306 0.82 29.53 -2.83
CA SER A 306 1.92 28.95 -3.59
C SER A 306 2.98 30.02 -3.86
N ASN A 307 4.27 29.64 -3.77
CA ASN A 307 5.41 30.51 -3.97
C ASN A 307 5.63 30.75 -5.48
N THR A 308 4.67 31.40 -6.13
CA THR A 308 4.68 31.82 -7.54
C THR A 308 4.74 33.34 -7.62
N GLN A 309 5.29 33.87 -8.72
CA GLN A 309 5.47 35.32 -8.89
C GLN A 309 4.15 36.11 -8.90
N ASP A 310 3.06 35.51 -9.40
CA ASP A 310 1.75 36.15 -9.43
C ASP A 310 1.18 36.33 -8.01
N ASN A 311 1.21 35.28 -7.18
CA ASN A 311 0.73 35.35 -5.79
C ASN A 311 1.56 36.30 -4.90
N LEU A 312 2.84 36.50 -5.24
CA LEU A 312 3.69 37.48 -4.57
C LEU A 312 3.22 38.92 -4.83
N ARG A 313 2.74 39.22 -6.04
CA ARG A 313 2.24 40.54 -6.41
C ARG A 313 0.92 40.84 -5.70
N ASP A 314 0.04 39.85 -5.62
CA ASP A 314 -1.28 40.00 -5.00
C ASP A 314 -1.17 40.33 -3.51
N VAL A 315 -0.26 39.69 -2.75
CA VAL A 315 -0.11 39.99 -1.31
C VAL A 315 0.71 41.24 -1.03
N GLN A 316 1.70 41.56 -1.87
CA GLN A 316 2.48 42.80 -1.71
C GLN A 316 1.63 44.07 -1.87
N GLN A 317 0.44 43.97 -2.48
CA GLN A 317 -0.51 45.07 -2.57
C GLN A 317 -1.26 45.35 -1.25
N PHE A 318 -1.21 44.44 -0.26
CA PHE A 318 -1.92 44.61 1.01
C PHE A 318 -0.94 44.90 2.16
N PRO A 319 -0.89 46.15 2.67
CA PRO A 319 0.08 46.54 3.70
C PRO A 319 -0.12 45.84 5.06
N ASN A 320 -1.32 45.29 5.31
CA ASN A 320 -1.67 44.63 6.58
C ASN A 320 -1.31 43.13 6.62
N CYS A 321 -0.60 42.62 5.61
CA CYS A 321 -0.19 41.23 5.51
C CYS A 321 1.32 41.07 5.77
N GLN A 322 1.68 40.37 6.86
CA GLN A 322 3.07 40.09 7.22
C GLN A 322 3.46 38.66 6.89
N LEU A 323 4.61 38.47 6.24
CA LEU A 323 5.16 37.14 6.00
C LEU A 323 5.64 36.52 7.31
N ARG A 324 5.05 35.39 7.72
CA ARG A 324 5.37 34.66 8.96
C ARG A 324 6.16 33.38 8.72
N GLY A 325 6.09 32.81 7.51
CA GLY A 325 6.83 31.59 7.18
C GLY A 325 6.97 31.39 5.68
N LYS A 326 8.06 30.75 5.27
CA LYS A 326 8.32 30.43 3.86
C LYS A 326 8.92 29.05 3.74
N THR A 327 8.52 28.36 2.68
CA THR A 327 9.12 27.13 2.18
C THR A 327 9.40 27.30 0.69
N ALA A 328 10.10 26.34 0.07
CA ALA A 328 10.37 26.39 -1.37
C ALA A 328 9.09 26.53 -2.21
N LYS A 329 7.97 25.91 -1.77
CA LYS A 329 6.71 25.86 -2.53
C LYS A 329 5.62 26.80 -2.04
N ARG A 330 5.69 27.26 -0.79
CA ARG A 330 4.58 28.00 -0.15
C ARG A 330 5.06 29.07 0.81
N MET A 331 4.23 30.09 0.96
CA MET A 331 4.42 31.17 1.92
C MET A 331 3.20 31.26 2.84
N LEU A 332 3.46 31.57 4.10
CA LEU A 332 2.47 31.79 5.15
C LEU A 332 2.51 33.28 5.50
N TYR A 333 1.40 33.96 5.23
CA TYR A 333 1.16 35.34 5.62
C TYR A 333 0.17 35.40 6.77
N TYR A 334 0.30 36.41 7.61
CA TYR A 334 -0.68 36.78 8.60
C TYR A 334 -1.24 38.15 8.22
N CYS A 335 -2.53 38.22 7.91
CA CYS A 335 -3.20 39.44 7.49
C CYS A 335 -4.14 39.92 8.60
N GLN A 336 -3.93 41.15 9.04
CA GLN A 336 -4.77 41.82 10.03
C GLN A 336 -5.93 42.54 9.34
N ILE A 337 -7.03 42.73 10.08
CA ILE A 337 -8.18 43.53 9.63
C ILE A 337 -7.68 44.96 9.40
N SER A 338 -8.07 45.55 8.26
CA SER A 338 -7.84 46.97 7.95
C SER A 338 -8.76 47.90 8.69
#